data_AF-A0A7J2WRY3-F1
#
_entry.id   AF-A0A7J2WRY3-F1
#
_cell.length_a   1.000
_cell.length_b   1.000
_cell.length_c   1.000
_cell.angle_alpha   90.00
_cell.angle_beta   90.00
_cell.angle_gamma   90.00
#
_symmetry.space_group_name_H-M   'P 1'
#
loop_
_entity.id
_entity.type
_entity.pdbx_description
1 polymer ?
#
loop_
_entity_poly.entity_id
_entity_poly.type
_entity_poly.pdbx_seq_one_letter_code
_entity_poly.pdbx_strand_id
1 'polypeptide(L)'
;MRKLILVILIAMMVAAIPLLYRPEERSYVVRGKLKDVGSRIIVVETEGGDEAFELRGEYEGGYKWHQVLERLRGMVGEEVVVRVEIRGRAAVAVGIELPRLGIKY
;
A
#
# COMPACT_ATOMS: atom_id res chain seq x y z
N MET A 1 32.65 35.59 -14.80
CA MET A 1 32.69 34.18 -15.26
C MET A 1 32.70 33.16 -14.13
N ARG A 2 33.55 33.27 -13.09
CA ARG A 2 33.61 32.29 -11.96
C ARG A 2 32.28 32.06 -11.21
N LYS A 3 31.44 33.09 -11.04
CA LYS A 3 30.14 32.97 -10.35
C LYS A 3 29.09 32.16 -11.14
N LEU A 4 29.19 32.13 -12.47
CA LEU A 4 28.21 31.48 -13.33
C LEU A 4 28.39 29.95 -13.34
N ILE A 5 29.65 29.49 -13.29
CA ILE A 5 30.01 28.07 -13.19
C ILE A 5 29.54 27.49 -11.83
N LEU A 6 29.65 28.27 -10.75
CA LEU A 6 29.22 27.85 -9.42
C LEU A 6 27.70 27.64 -9.34
N VAL A 7 26.92 28.52 -10.00
CA VAL A 7 25.46 28.40 -10.04
C VAL A 7 25.01 27.17 -10.82
N ILE A 8 25.68 26.86 -11.93
CA ILE A 8 25.39 25.65 -12.73
C ILE A 8 25.68 24.37 -11.92
N LEU A 9 26.78 24.33 -11.17
CA LEU A 9 27.13 23.20 -10.30
C LEU A 9 26.11 22.98 -9.18
N ILE A 10 25.62 24.05 -8.54
CA ILE A 10 24.58 23.95 -7.51
C ILE A 10 23.25 23.48 -8.11
N ALA A 11 22.87 24.02 -9.28
CA ALA A 11 21.66 23.60 -9.98
C ALA A 11 21.70 22.11 -10.37
N MET A 12 22.86 21.59 -10.79
CA MET A 12 23.04 20.16 -11.07
C MET A 12 22.93 19.28 -9.81
N MET A 13 23.46 19.72 -8.66
CA MET A 13 23.30 18.97 -7.41
C MET A 13 21.84 18.95 -6.94
N VAL A 14 21.12 20.06 -7.03
CA VAL A 14 19.70 20.12 -6.64
C VAL A 14 18.82 19.28 -7.57
N ALA A 15 19.13 19.26 -8.87
CA ALA A 15 18.43 18.42 -9.85
C ALA A 15 18.68 16.91 -9.66
N ALA A 16 19.71 16.51 -8.91
CA ALA A 16 20.01 15.11 -8.59
C ALA A 16 19.33 14.61 -7.30
N ILE A 17 18.81 15.51 -6.44
CA ILE A 17 18.08 15.14 -5.21
C ILE A 17 16.85 14.26 -5.49
N PRO A 18 16.04 14.49 -6.54
CA PRO A 18 14.90 13.63 -6.86
C PRO A 18 15.30 12.21 -7.30
N LEU A 19 16.54 11.98 -7.76
CA LEU A 19 17.02 10.65 -8.15
C LEU A 19 17.41 9.78 -6.94
N LEU A 20 17.88 10.40 -5.85
CA LEU A 20 18.22 9.73 -4.59
C LEU A 20 16.99 9.49 -3.70
N TYR A 21 15.95 10.31 -3.87
CA TYR A 21 14.64 10.14 -3.24
C TYR A 21 13.71 9.29 -4.11
N ARG A 22 14.16 8.11 -4.55
CA ARG A 22 13.18 7.06 -4.86
C ARG A 22 12.67 6.57 -3.51
N PRO A 23 11.39 6.80 -3.15
CA PRO A 23 10.84 6.15 -1.97
C PRO A 23 11.04 4.66 -2.20
N GLU A 24 11.83 4.01 -1.34
CA GLU A 24 11.97 2.56 -1.38
C GLU A 24 10.55 1.98 -1.36
N GLU A 25 10.13 1.39 -2.48
CA GLU A 25 8.91 0.59 -2.55
C GLU A 25 9.14 -0.63 -1.67
N ARG A 26 8.93 -0.44 -0.36
CA ARG A 26 9.01 -1.51 0.62
C ARG A 26 7.69 -2.26 0.57
N SER A 27 7.74 -3.49 0.06
CA SER A 27 6.63 -4.43 0.14
C SER A 27 6.76 -5.31 1.39
N TYR A 28 5.68 -5.53 2.11
CA TYR A 28 5.63 -6.48 3.22
C TYR A 28 4.29 -7.21 3.23
N VAL A 29 4.21 -8.28 4.04
CA VAL A 29 3.01 -9.10 4.16
C VAL A 29 2.51 -9.03 5.59
N VAL A 30 1.23 -8.74 5.74
CA VAL A 30 0.54 -8.68 7.02
C VAL A 30 -0.43 -9.84 7.09
N ARG A 31 -0.40 -10.58 8.21
CA ARG A 31 -1.36 -11.64 8.48
C ARG A 31 -2.11 -11.30 9.76
N GLY A 32 -3.43 -11.41 9.73
CA GLY A 32 -4.26 -11.14 10.88
C GLY A 32 -5.72 -11.41 10.59
N LYS A 33 -6.60 -10.84 11.41
CA LYS A 33 -8.05 -10.98 11.29
C LYS A 33 -8.64 -9.72 10.68
N LEU A 34 -9.49 -9.86 9.66
CA LEU A 34 -10.16 -8.72 9.07
C LEU A 34 -11.13 -8.11 10.10
N LYS A 35 -10.81 -6.92 10.60
CA LYS A 35 -11.52 -6.28 11.71
C LYS A 35 -12.62 -5.34 11.23
N ASP A 36 -12.30 -4.49 10.27
CA ASP A 36 -13.22 -3.50 9.74
C ASP A 36 -12.93 -3.18 8.26
N VAL A 37 -13.96 -2.72 7.56
CA VAL A 37 -13.95 -2.54 6.12
C VAL A 37 -14.69 -1.24 5.78
N GLY A 38 -13.92 -0.16 5.62
CA GLY A 38 -14.41 1.18 5.34
C GLY A 38 -14.76 1.42 3.87
N SER A 39 -14.68 2.69 3.44
CA SER A 39 -14.95 3.09 2.06
C SER A 39 -13.75 2.90 1.14
N ARG A 40 -12.52 2.99 1.65
CA ARG A 40 -11.27 2.78 0.89
C ARG A 40 -10.15 2.19 1.74
N ILE A 41 -10.50 1.72 2.93
CA ILE A 41 -9.56 1.28 3.94
C ILE A 41 -10.06 -0.04 4.49
N ILE A 42 -9.14 -0.98 4.70
CA ILE A 42 -9.39 -2.17 5.52
C ILE A 42 -8.56 -2.07 6.80
N VAL A 43 -9.10 -2.62 7.88
CA VAL A 43 -8.41 -2.72 9.16
C VAL A 43 -8.20 -4.20 9.47
N VAL A 44 -6.96 -4.56 9.77
CA VAL A 44 -6.56 -5.93 10.13
C VAL A 44 -6.05 -5.91 11.56
N GLU A 45 -6.63 -6.76 12.41
CA GLU A 45 -6.16 -7.02 13.76
C GLU A 45 -4.98 -7.98 13.70
N THR A 46 -3.79 -7.51 14.10
CA THR A 46 -2.56 -8.31 14.18
C THR A 46 -2.12 -8.48 15.64
N GLU A 47 -1.09 -9.30 15.89
CA GLU A 47 -0.50 -9.43 17.23
C GLU A 47 0.10 -8.11 17.74
N GLY A 48 0.52 -7.22 16.83
CA GLY A 48 1.08 -5.89 17.16
C GLY A 48 0.04 -4.79 17.33
N GLY A 49 -1.24 -5.09 17.10
CA GLY A 49 -2.35 -4.14 17.15
C GLY A 49 -3.09 -4.02 15.80
N ASP A 50 -3.99 -3.03 15.72
CA ASP A 50 -4.76 -2.79 14.51
C ASP A 50 -3.93 -2.06 13.46
N GLU A 51 -3.86 -2.61 12.25
CA GLU A 51 -3.23 -1.97 11.10
C GLU A 51 -4.26 -1.62 10.03
N ALA A 52 -4.16 -0.41 9.47
CA ALA A 52 -5.08 0.10 8.45
C ALA A 52 -4.37 0.27 7.11
N PHE A 53 -4.99 -0.24 6.04
CA PHE A 53 -4.41 -0.23 4.69
C PHE A 53 -5.35 0.45 3.69
N GLU A 54 -4.80 1.35 2.88
CA GLU A 54 -5.54 1.96 1.78
C GLU A 54 -5.64 0.99 0.61
N LEU A 55 -6.83 0.87 0.01
CA LEU A 55 -7.05 0.11 -1.21
C LEU A 55 -6.84 1.01 -2.42
N ARG A 56 -5.87 0.65 -3.29
CA ARG A 56 -5.63 1.33 -4.56
C ARG A 56 -5.30 0.33 -5.67
N GLY A 57 -5.83 0.61 -6.86
CA GLY A 57 -5.56 -0.16 -8.08
C GLY A 57 -6.72 -1.05 -8.50
N GLU A 58 -6.46 -1.88 -9.50
CA GLU A 58 -7.31 -3.00 -9.89
C GLU A 58 -6.76 -4.27 -9.25
N TYR A 59 -7.64 -5.08 -8.67
CA TYR A 59 -7.31 -6.37 -8.06
C TYR A 59 -7.32 -7.48 -9.12
N GLU A 60 -6.68 -8.61 -8.84
CA GLU A 60 -6.59 -9.73 -9.76
C GLU A 60 -7.98 -10.17 -10.23
N GLY A 61 -8.12 -10.49 -11.52
CA GLY A 61 -9.39 -10.95 -12.11
C GLY A 61 -10.35 -9.85 -12.59
N GLY A 62 -9.92 -8.58 -12.63
CA GLY A 62 -10.71 -7.48 -13.20
C GLY A 62 -11.76 -6.89 -12.25
N TYR A 63 -11.63 -7.17 -10.96
CA TYR A 63 -12.53 -6.61 -9.94
C TYR A 63 -12.20 -5.15 -9.65
N LYS A 64 -13.25 -4.32 -9.57
CA LYS A 64 -13.14 -2.97 -9.02
C LYS A 64 -13.09 -3.05 -7.49
N TRP A 65 -12.35 -2.14 -6.85
CA TRP A 65 -12.21 -2.17 -5.38
C TRP A 65 -13.56 -2.20 -4.65
N HIS A 66 -14.59 -1.51 -5.17
CA HIS A 66 -15.90 -1.46 -4.51
C HIS A 66 -16.55 -2.84 -4.42
N GLN A 67 -16.34 -3.71 -5.41
CA GLN A 67 -16.81 -5.10 -5.39
C GLN A 67 -16.04 -5.91 -4.35
N VAL A 68 -14.73 -5.69 -4.29
CA VAL A 68 -13.87 -6.32 -3.27
C VAL A 68 -14.32 -5.88 -1.87
N LEU A 69 -14.59 -4.60 -1.64
CA LEU A 69 -15.04 -4.08 -0.36
C LEU A 69 -16.41 -4.60 0.08
N GLU A 70 -17.38 -4.71 -0.83
CA GLU A 70 -18.67 -5.33 -0.52
C GLU A 70 -18.51 -6.78 -0.08
N ARG A 71 -17.64 -7.55 -0.75
CA ARG A 71 -17.36 -8.92 -0.36
C ARG A 71 -16.63 -9.01 0.97
N LEU A 72 -15.58 -8.21 1.17
CA LEU A 72 -14.80 -8.18 2.41
C LEU A 72 -15.63 -7.79 3.62
N ARG A 73 -16.62 -6.90 3.47
CA ARG A 73 -17.58 -6.59 4.55
C ARG A 73 -18.32 -7.83 5.08
N GLY A 74 -18.65 -8.77 4.20
CA GLY A 74 -19.27 -10.05 4.58
C GLY A 74 -18.30 -11.04 5.22
N MET A 75 -17.00 -10.76 5.19
CA MET A 75 -15.92 -11.62 5.70
C MET A 75 -15.23 -11.03 6.93
N VAL A 76 -15.81 -10.00 7.55
CA VAL A 76 -15.29 -9.46 8.81
C VAL A 76 -15.23 -10.59 9.84
N GLY A 77 -14.05 -10.72 10.45
CA GLY A 77 -13.71 -11.77 11.38
C GLY A 77 -12.98 -12.97 10.77
N GLU A 78 -12.84 -13.05 9.45
CA GLU A 78 -12.01 -14.06 8.80
C GLU A 78 -10.52 -13.71 8.83
N GLU A 79 -9.69 -14.74 8.75
CA GLU A 79 -8.24 -14.57 8.59
C GLU A 79 -7.94 -14.03 7.20
N VAL A 80 -7.07 -13.02 7.16
CA VAL A 80 -6.65 -12.35 5.94
C VAL A 80 -5.14 -12.19 5.90
N VAL A 81 -4.57 -12.36 4.71
CA VAL A 81 -3.18 -12.07 4.38
C VAL A 81 -3.18 -10.92 3.39
N VAL A 82 -2.58 -9.80 3.77
CA VAL A 82 -2.55 -8.58 2.97
C VAL A 82 -1.12 -8.35 2.49
N ARG A 83 -0.93 -8.25 1.18
CA ARG A 83 0.31 -7.76 0.60
C ARG A 83 0.24 -6.24 0.54
N VAL A 84 1.19 -5.60 1.21
CA VAL A 84 1.22 -4.15 1.40
C VAL A 84 2.43 -3.56 0.69
N GLU A 85 2.24 -2.44 0.00
CA GLU A 85 3.30 -1.60 -0.53
C GLU A 85 3.27 -0.22 0.13
N ILE A 86 4.43 0.27 0.56
CA ILE A 86 4.56 1.66 1.01
C ILE A 86 4.70 2.57 -0.21
N ARG A 87 3.65 3.36 -0.50
CA ARG A 87 3.64 4.34 -1.59
C ARG A 87 3.60 5.75 -1.01
N GLY A 88 4.77 6.39 -0.95
CA GLY A 88 4.94 7.70 -0.31
C GLY A 88 4.78 7.60 1.21
N ARG A 89 3.66 8.07 1.75
CA ARG A 89 3.32 7.98 3.19
C ARG A 89 2.20 6.99 3.50
N ALA A 90 1.66 6.31 2.49
CA ALA A 90 0.51 5.41 2.64
C ALA A 90 0.93 3.95 2.55
N ALA A 91 0.39 3.13 3.46
CA ALA A 91 0.43 1.68 3.37
C ALA A 91 -0.73 1.20 2.47
N VAL A 92 -0.40 0.68 1.30
CA VAL A 92 -1.37 0.34 0.26
C VAL A 92 -1.48 -1.17 0.15
N ALA A 93 -2.69 -1.69 0.35
CA ALA A 93 -2.99 -3.10 0.12
C ALA A 93 -3.11 -3.37 -1.39
N VAL A 94 -2.10 -4.04 -1.94
CA VAL A 94 -1.99 -4.40 -3.36
C VAL A 94 -2.40 -5.85 -3.64
N GLY A 95 -2.62 -6.64 -2.59
CA GLY A 95 -3.21 -7.97 -2.70
C GLY A 95 -3.82 -8.39 -1.36
N ILE A 96 -4.92 -9.13 -1.42
CA ILE A 96 -5.67 -9.60 -0.26
C ILE A 96 -6.03 -11.06 -0.48
N GLU A 97 -5.61 -11.92 0.43
CA GLU A 97 -5.93 -13.34 0.41
C GLU A 97 -6.71 -13.72 1.67
N LEU A 98 -7.80 -14.48 1.50
CA LEU A 98 -8.54 -15.10 2.60
C LEU A 98 -8.25 -16.61 2.56
N PRO A 99 -7.23 -17.10 3.31
CA PRO A 99 -6.68 -18.43 3.10
C PRO A 99 -7.71 -19.55 3.31
N ARG A 100 -8.58 -19.39 4.30
CA ARG A 100 -9.63 -20.38 4.63
C ARG A 100 -10.67 -20.55 3.53
N LEU A 101 -10.88 -19.50 2.73
CA LEU A 101 -11.88 -19.47 1.66
C LEU A 101 -11.26 -19.72 0.28
N GLY A 102 -9.92 -19.74 0.18
CA GLY A 102 -9.20 -19.85 -1.10
C GLY A 102 -9.43 -18.66 -2.03
N ILE A 103 -9.79 -17.49 -1.48
CA ILE A 103 -10.09 -16.27 -2.24
C ILE A 103 -8.84 -15.39 -2.28
N LYS A 104 -8.53 -14.85 -3.46
CA LYS A 104 -7.46 -13.86 -3.67
C LYS A 104 -8.00 -12.69 -4.48
N TYR A 105 -7.63 -11.49 -4.07
CA TYR A 105 -7.90 -10.22 -4.73
C TYR A 105 -6.57 -9.52 -4.97
#